data_AF-A0A834DI35-F1
#
_entry.id   AF-A0A834DI35-F1
#
_cell.length_a   1.000
_cell.length_b   1.000
_cell.length_c   1.000
_cell.angle_alpha   90.00
_cell.angle_beta   90.00
_cell.angle_gamma   90.00
#
_symmetry.space_group_name_H-M   'P 1'
#
loop_
_entity.id
_entity.type
_entity.pdbx_description
1 polymer ?
#
loop_
_entity_poly.entity_id
_entity_poly.type
_entity_poly.pdbx_seq_one_letter_code
_entity_poly.pdbx_strand_id
1 'polypeptide(L)'
;MYAANRVRETPRSEVHQPRNICAQVAALLLGKFQGLIEKFYIIDCRYPYEYLGGHIQGALNLYSQEELYNFFLKIPIVPLDAQKRIIVVFHCEFSSERGPRMCRSLREEDRALNQYPALYYPELYILKGGYRDFFLEFTVLCEPQSYCPMHHQDHKEELLKCRSQSKAWEGERQLQEQIALLIKDVSP
;
A
#
# COMPACT_ATOMS: atom_id res chain seq x y z
N MET A 1 4.51 -43.57 -38.65
CA MET A 1 5.02 -43.52 -37.27
C MET A 1 4.51 -42.23 -36.61
N TYR A 2 3.30 -42.26 -36.05
CA TYR A 2 2.78 -41.17 -35.21
C TYR A 2 2.84 -41.65 -33.76
N ALA A 3 3.68 -41.01 -32.95
CA ALA A 3 3.74 -41.27 -31.52
C ALA A 3 2.64 -40.47 -30.82
N ALA A 4 1.72 -41.19 -30.16
CA ALA A 4 0.62 -40.63 -29.39
C ALA A 4 1.12 -39.97 -28.10
N ASN A 5 0.74 -38.72 -27.89
CA ASN A 5 0.94 -37.99 -26.64
C ASN A 5 0.06 -38.59 -25.54
N ARG A 6 0.72 -39.12 -24.50
CA ARG A 6 0.07 -39.61 -23.28
C ARG A 6 -0.17 -38.41 -22.36
N VAL A 7 -1.43 -37.97 -22.28
CA VAL A 7 -1.88 -36.97 -21.29
C VAL A 7 -1.62 -37.54 -19.89
N ARG A 8 -0.76 -36.89 -19.11
CA ARG A 8 -0.65 -37.15 -17.68
C ARG A 8 -1.82 -36.46 -17.00
N GLU A 9 -2.76 -37.24 -16.49
CA GLU A 9 -3.80 -36.78 -15.59
C GLU A 9 -3.15 -36.25 -14.32
N THR A 10 -3.31 -34.95 -14.05
CA THR A 10 -2.97 -34.34 -12.77
C THR A 10 -4.10 -34.60 -11.77
N PRO A 11 -3.80 -34.85 -10.48
CA PRO A 11 -4.83 -35.17 -9.49
C PRO A 11 -5.74 -33.96 -9.26
N ARG A 12 -7.06 -34.21 -9.28
CA ARG A 12 -8.12 -33.32 -8.81
C ARG A 12 -7.99 -33.08 -7.30
N SER A 13 -7.10 -32.17 -6.88
CA SER A 13 -7.12 -31.62 -5.52
C SER A 13 -6.28 -30.35 -5.36
N GLU A 14 -6.45 -29.35 -6.23
CA GLU A 14 -6.10 -27.97 -5.87
C GLU A 14 -7.24 -27.07 -6.33
N VAL A 15 -8.25 -26.94 -5.47
CA VAL A 15 -9.18 -25.83 -5.53
C VAL A 15 -8.32 -24.58 -5.35
N HIS A 16 -8.15 -23.79 -6.41
CA HIS A 16 -7.53 -22.47 -6.36
C HIS A 16 -8.41 -21.60 -5.45
N GLN A 17 -8.18 -21.68 -4.14
CA GLN A 17 -8.78 -20.76 -3.19
C GLN A 17 -8.38 -19.35 -3.63
N PRO A 18 -9.30 -18.38 -3.67
CA PRO A 18 -8.94 -16.99 -3.93
C PRO A 18 -7.86 -16.63 -2.89
N ARG A 19 -6.65 -16.31 -3.37
CA ARG A 19 -5.48 -16.06 -2.52
C ARG A 19 -5.88 -15.07 -1.42
N ASN A 20 -6.00 -15.55 -0.18
CA ASN A 20 -6.32 -14.69 0.95
C ASN A 20 -5.12 -13.76 1.15
N ILE A 21 -5.27 -12.49 0.76
CA ILE A 21 -4.22 -11.48 0.85
C ILE A 21 -3.79 -11.22 2.30
N CYS A 22 -4.66 -11.40 3.30
CA CYS A 22 -4.28 -11.36 4.72
C CYS A 22 -3.26 -12.46 5.05
N ALA A 23 -3.53 -13.70 4.63
CA ALA A 23 -2.60 -14.81 4.80
C ALA A 23 -1.26 -14.59 4.05
N GLN A 24 -1.29 -13.91 2.90
CA GLN A 24 -0.08 -13.55 2.17
C GLN A 24 0.74 -12.49 2.91
N VAL A 25 0.09 -11.46 3.49
CA VAL A 25 0.78 -10.46 4.33
C VAL A 25 1.35 -11.10 5.59
N ALA A 26 0.62 -12.01 6.24
CA ALA A 26 1.16 -12.78 7.35
C ALA A 26 2.39 -13.62 6.93
N ALA A 27 2.32 -14.28 5.77
CA ALA A 27 3.45 -15.02 5.21
C ALA A 27 4.67 -14.13 4.87
N LEU A 28 4.43 -12.90 4.40
CA LEU A 28 5.48 -11.89 4.18
C LEU A 28 6.19 -11.53 5.48
N LEU A 29 5.42 -11.21 6.53
CA LEU A 29 5.94 -10.88 7.87
C LEU A 29 6.74 -12.03 8.48
N LEU A 30 6.28 -13.27 8.26
CA LEU A 30 6.95 -14.49 8.72
C LEU A 30 8.14 -14.91 7.84
N GLY A 31 8.56 -14.09 6.88
CA GLY A 31 9.77 -14.31 6.09
C GLY A 31 9.65 -15.39 5.00
N LYS A 32 8.45 -15.85 4.65
CA LYS A 32 8.27 -16.94 3.67
C LYS A 32 8.75 -16.62 2.24
N PHE A 33 9.05 -15.35 1.95
CA PHE A 33 9.44 -14.87 0.61
C PHE A 33 10.84 -14.26 0.53
N GLN A 34 11.71 -14.45 1.53
CA GLN A 34 13.06 -13.86 1.59
C GLN A 34 13.97 -14.19 0.38
N GLY A 35 13.70 -15.31 -0.31
CA GLY A 35 14.40 -15.68 -1.54
C GLY A 35 14.01 -14.85 -2.77
N LEU A 36 12.83 -14.21 -2.75
CA LEU A 36 12.25 -13.48 -3.89
C LEU A 36 12.09 -11.98 -3.63
N ILE A 37 11.88 -11.60 -2.37
CA ILE A 37 11.58 -10.24 -1.94
C ILE A 37 12.72 -9.79 -1.05
N GLU A 38 13.39 -8.72 -1.45
CA GLU A 38 14.46 -8.10 -0.66
C GLU A 38 13.86 -7.22 0.44
N LYS A 39 12.87 -6.40 0.07
CA LYS A 39 12.16 -5.49 0.98
C LYS A 39 10.67 -5.47 0.66
N PHE A 40 9.87 -5.30 1.69
CA PHE A 40 8.46 -4.98 1.55
C PHE A 40 8.10 -3.84 2.49
N TYR A 41 7.11 -3.06 2.11
CA TYR A 41 6.55 -2.00 2.94
C TYR A 41 5.06 -2.22 3.12
N ILE A 42 4.60 -2.24 4.36
CA ILE A 42 3.17 -2.22 4.68
C ILE A 42 2.83 -0.78 5.03
N ILE A 43 2.00 -0.14 4.22
CA ILE A 43 1.61 1.25 4.37
C ILE A 43 0.21 1.32 4.95
N ASP A 44 0.14 1.77 6.20
CA ASP A 44 -1.11 2.05 6.89
C ASP A 44 -1.55 3.49 6.59
N CYS A 45 -2.55 3.64 5.73
CA CYS A 45 -3.09 4.93 5.32
C CYS A 45 -4.18 5.46 6.26
N ARG A 46 -4.35 4.87 7.45
CA ARG A 46 -5.27 5.38 8.47
C ARG A 46 -4.72 6.62 9.16
N TYR A 47 -5.55 7.33 9.90
CA TYR A 47 -5.08 8.46 10.69
C TYR A 47 -4.19 7.99 11.85
N PRO A 48 -3.30 8.86 12.36
CA PRO A 48 -2.34 8.47 13.40
C PRO A 48 -2.97 7.85 14.65
N TYR A 49 -4.12 8.33 15.12
CA TYR A 49 -4.77 7.73 16.30
C TYR A 49 -5.29 6.31 16.05
N GLU A 50 -5.75 5.99 14.83
CA GLU A 50 -6.16 4.63 14.46
C GLU A 50 -4.96 3.68 14.45
N TYR A 51 -3.83 4.15 13.91
CA TYR A 51 -2.57 3.41 13.85
C TYR A 51 -2.00 3.17 15.26
N LEU A 52 -1.94 4.21 16.09
CA LEU A 52 -1.44 4.11 17.47
C LEU A 52 -2.32 3.21 18.34
N GLY A 53 -3.62 3.17 18.06
CA GLY A 53 -4.57 2.25 18.70
C GLY A 53 -4.48 0.80 18.21
N GLY A 54 -3.52 0.48 17.35
CA GLY A 54 -3.22 -0.87 16.86
C GLY A 54 -2.97 -0.87 15.35
N HIS A 55 -1.83 -1.41 14.93
CA HIS A 55 -1.44 -1.55 13.53
C HIS A 55 -0.76 -2.90 13.26
N ILE A 56 -0.50 -3.22 12.00
CA ILE A 56 0.26 -4.42 11.62
C ILE A 56 1.73 -4.21 11.99
N GLN A 57 2.38 -5.19 12.60
CA GLN A 57 3.79 -5.08 12.98
C GLN A 57 4.68 -4.66 11.81
N GLY A 58 5.51 -3.64 12.04
CA GLY A 58 6.42 -3.09 11.02
C GLY A 58 5.73 -2.26 9.93
N ALA A 59 4.43 -2.00 10.01
CA ALA A 59 3.77 -1.06 9.11
C ALA A 59 4.27 0.37 9.32
N LEU A 60 4.25 1.17 8.26
CA LEU A 60 4.54 2.61 8.29
C LEU A 60 3.23 3.38 8.18
N ASN A 61 3.01 4.34 9.08
CA ASN A 61 1.85 5.22 8.99
C ASN A 61 2.15 6.40 8.06
N LEU A 62 1.75 6.26 6.78
CA LEU A 62 1.81 7.34 5.79
C LEU A 62 0.38 7.65 5.35
N TYR A 63 -0.22 8.68 5.96
CA TYR A 63 -1.65 8.98 5.80
C TYR A 63 -1.92 10.14 4.84
N SER A 64 -0.87 10.85 4.40
CA SER A 64 -0.93 11.89 3.38
C SER A 64 -0.11 11.54 2.13
N GLN A 65 -0.53 12.07 0.97
CA GLN A 65 0.20 11.89 -0.29
C GLN A 65 1.60 12.50 -0.25
N GLU A 66 1.78 13.59 0.51
CA GLU A 66 3.07 14.24 0.68
C GLU A 66 4.07 13.32 1.38
N GLU A 67 3.68 12.73 2.51
CA GLU A 67 4.52 11.75 3.24
C GLU A 67 4.87 10.56 2.35
N LEU A 68 3.89 10.08 1.57
CA LEU A 68 4.10 8.97 0.64
C LEU A 68 5.11 9.32 -0.47
N TYR A 69 4.98 10.49 -1.07
CA TYR A 69 5.91 10.99 -2.08
C TYR A 69 7.31 11.18 -1.49
N ASN A 70 7.40 11.85 -0.33
CA ASN A 70 8.66 12.11 0.35
C ASN A 70 9.40 10.81 0.71
N PHE A 71 8.66 9.78 1.14
CA PHE A 71 9.24 8.50 1.51
C PHE A 71 9.68 7.67 0.29
N PHE A 72 8.85 7.58 -0.74
CA PHE A 72 9.10 6.66 -1.86
C PHE A 72 9.74 7.30 -3.09
N LEU A 73 9.45 8.54 -3.42
CA LEU A 73 9.78 9.12 -4.73
C LEU A 73 10.82 10.23 -4.67
N LYS A 74 11.00 10.89 -3.51
CA LYS A 74 12.06 11.91 -3.35
C LYS A 74 13.46 11.32 -3.54
N ILE A 75 13.69 10.12 -2.99
CA ILE A 75 14.88 9.30 -3.23
C ILE A 75 14.39 7.86 -3.40
N PRO A 76 14.19 7.38 -4.65
CA PRO A 76 13.64 6.05 -4.89
C PRO A 76 14.48 4.92 -4.30
N ILE A 77 13.79 3.94 -3.72
CA ILE A 77 14.39 2.77 -3.11
C ILE A 77 14.60 1.72 -4.19
N VAL A 78 15.85 1.37 -4.44
CA VAL A 78 16.22 0.35 -5.42
C VAL A 78 16.70 -0.92 -4.71
N PRO A 79 16.37 -2.12 -5.21
CA PRO A 79 16.89 -3.35 -4.64
C PRO A 79 18.41 -3.43 -4.88
N LEU A 80 19.13 -3.99 -3.91
CA LEU A 80 20.56 -4.26 -4.03
C LEU A 80 20.80 -5.44 -4.97
N ASP A 81 19.94 -6.46 -4.91
CA ASP A 81 19.94 -7.60 -5.81
C ASP A 81 18.89 -7.40 -6.91
N ALA A 82 19.34 -7.24 -8.16
CA ALA A 82 18.47 -7.04 -9.31
C ALA A 82 17.52 -8.23 -9.59
N GLN A 83 17.76 -9.41 -9.01
CA GLN A 83 16.86 -10.56 -9.10
C GLN A 83 15.75 -10.54 -8.03
N LYS A 84 15.88 -9.68 -7.02
CA LYS A 84 14.90 -9.54 -5.94
C LYS A 84 14.02 -8.32 -6.13
N ARG A 85 12.86 -8.37 -5.48
CA ARG A 85 11.77 -7.41 -5.67
C ARG A 85 11.58 -6.55 -4.43
N ILE A 86 11.14 -5.32 -4.66
CA ILE A 86 10.57 -4.44 -3.63
C ILE A 86 9.06 -4.41 -3.85
N ILE A 87 8.30 -4.71 -2.81
CA ILE A 87 6.83 -4.67 -2.88
C ILE A 87 6.27 -3.66 -1.89
N VAL A 88 5.14 -3.05 -2.24
CA VAL A 88 4.42 -2.13 -1.35
C VAL A 88 2.98 -2.59 -1.20
N VAL A 89 2.55 -2.79 0.04
CA VAL A 89 1.19 -3.22 0.40
C VAL A 89 0.48 -2.08 1.09
N PHE A 90 -0.58 -1.56 0.50
CA PHE A 90 -1.41 -0.51 1.07
C PHE A 90 -2.59 -1.08 1.81
N HIS A 91 -2.98 -0.43 2.91
CA HIS A 91 -4.24 -0.69 3.56
C HIS A 91 -4.81 0.54 4.27
N CYS A 92 -6.06 0.44 4.69
CA CYS A 92 -6.60 1.34 5.72
C CYS A 92 -7.44 0.53 6.71
N GLU A 93 -8.52 1.09 7.25
CA GLU A 93 -9.40 0.36 8.17
C GLU A 93 -10.11 -0.81 7.47
N PHE A 94 -10.72 -0.53 6.31
CA PHE A 94 -11.43 -1.51 5.48
C PHE A 94 -10.82 -1.69 4.08
N SER A 95 -9.77 -0.91 3.76
CA SER A 95 -9.15 -0.84 2.43
C SER A 95 -10.09 -0.53 1.27
N SER A 96 -11.18 0.21 1.53
CA SER A 96 -12.15 0.59 0.49
C SER A 96 -11.83 1.93 -0.19
N GLU A 97 -11.33 2.91 0.58
CA GLU A 97 -11.14 4.29 0.09
C GLU A 97 -9.70 4.78 0.24
N ARG A 98 -9.24 4.99 1.48
CA ARG A 98 -7.93 5.61 1.79
C ARG A 98 -6.75 4.81 1.21
N GLY A 99 -6.69 3.50 1.46
CA GLY A 99 -5.64 2.63 0.94
C GLY A 99 -5.57 2.60 -0.60
N PRO A 100 -6.68 2.29 -1.31
CA PRO A 100 -6.71 2.36 -2.77
C PRO A 100 -6.35 3.73 -3.34
N ARG A 101 -6.81 4.83 -2.72
CA ARG A 101 -6.48 6.21 -3.13
C ARG A 101 -4.97 6.47 -3.06
N MET A 102 -4.33 6.11 -1.96
CA MET A 102 -2.89 6.27 -1.78
C MET A 102 -2.08 5.40 -2.74
N CYS A 103 -2.52 4.15 -2.97
CA CYS A 103 -1.91 3.26 -3.95
C CYS A 103 -1.96 3.84 -5.38
N ARG A 104 -3.08 4.43 -5.79
CA ARG A 104 -3.20 5.11 -7.10
C ARG A 104 -2.30 6.33 -7.19
N SER A 105 -2.31 7.18 -6.16
CA SER A 105 -1.47 8.37 -6.09
C SER A 105 0.01 8.03 -6.24
N LEU A 106 0.54 7.03 -5.52
CA LEU A 106 1.94 6.61 -5.68
C LEU A 106 2.24 6.18 -7.13
N ARG A 107 1.33 5.42 -7.75
CA ARG A 107 1.50 4.95 -9.13
C ARG A 107 1.48 6.09 -10.14
N GLU A 108 0.59 7.06 -9.96
CA GLU A 108 0.47 8.24 -10.84
C GLU A 108 1.76 9.08 -10.80
N GLU A 109 2.27 9.36 -9.59
CA GLU A 109 3.52 10.11 -9.41
C GLU A 109 4.74 9.33 -9.92
N ASP A 110 4.83 8.01 -9.64
CA ASP A 110 5.91 7.15 -10.17
C ASP A 110 5.89 7.13 -11.71
N ARG A 111 4.71 7.12 -12.33
CA ARG A 111 4.57 7.25 -13.80
C ARG A 111 4.97 8.62 -14.32
N ALA A 112 4.63 9.70 -13.61
CA ALA A 112 5.00 11.05 -14.02
C ALA A 112 6.53 11.27 -14.02
N LEU A 113 7.26 10.53 -13.17
CA LEU A 113 8.71 10.61 -13.05
C LEU A 113 9.47 9.69 -14.00
N ASN A 114 8.79 8.79 -14.73
CA ASN A 114 9.44 7.73 -15.51
C ASN A 114 8.96 7.67 -16.96
N GLN A 115 9.88 7.30 -17.87
CA GLN A 115 9.50 6.95 -19.24
C GLN A 115 8.82 5.58 -19.27
N TYR A 116 7.67 5.51 -19.94
CA TYR A 116 6.95 4.24 -20.11
C TYR A 116 7.84 3.19 -20.80
N PRO A 117 7.89 1.93 -20.32
CA PRO A 117 7.08 1.33 -19.25
C PRO A 117 7.73 1.32 -17.85
N ALA A 118 8.86 2.00 -17.64
CA ALA A 118 9.62 1.97 -16.38
C ALA A 118 8.82 2.50 -15.17
N LEU A 119 9.13 1.95 -13.99
CA LEU A 119 8.59 2.31 -12.68
C LEU A 119 9.66 2.03 -11.62
N TYR A 120 9.66 2.82 -10.54
CA TYR A 120 10.38 2.47 -9.33
C TYR A 120 9.65 1.37 -8.54
N TYR A 121 8.32 1.43 -8.49
CA TYR A 121 7.49 0.51 -7.70
C TYR A 121 6.47 -0.23 -8.59
N PRO A 122 6.92 -1.24 -9.36
CA PRO A 122 6.04 -2.01 -10.25
C PRO A 122 5.02 -2.88 -9.50
N GLU A 123 5.37 -3.40 -8.33
CA GLU A 123 4.54 -4.30 -7.51
C GLU A 123 3.87 -3.58 -6.34
N LEU A 124 2.63 -3.14 -6.57
CA LEU A 124 1.77 -2.53 -5.56
C LEU A 124 0.55 -3.42 -5.29
N TYR A 125 0.20 -3.59 -4.01
CA TYR A 125 -0.93 -4.41 -3.58
C TYR A 125 -1.83 -3.66 -2.60
N ILE A 126 -3.09 -4.10 -2.50
CA ILE A 126 -4.05 -3.62 -1.50
C ILE A 126 -4.44 -4.80 -0.62
N LEU A 127 -4.28 -4.66 0.70
CA LEU A 127 -4.77 -5.64 1.67
C LEU A 127 -6.29 -5.54 1.77
N LYS A 128 -7.00 -6.40 1.02
CA LYS A 128 -8.46 -6.49 1.05
C LYS A 128 -8.96 -6.72 2.48
N GLY A 129 -10.00 -5.99 2.89
CA GLY A 129 -10.55 -6.06 4.25
C GLY A 129 -9.86 -5.13 5.25
N GLY A 130 -8.68 -4.61 4.89
CA GLY A 130 -7.92 -3.65 5.69
C GLY A 130 -7.46 -4.21 7.03
N TYR A 131 -7.13 -3.30 7.93
CA TYR A 131 -6.66 -3.65 9.25
C TYR A 131 -7.74 -4.38 10.07
N ARG A 132 -9.03 -4.06 9.86
CA ARG A 132 -10.13 -4.74 10.56
C ARG A 132 -10.07 -6.25 10.36
N ASP A 133 -10.05 -6.71 9.10
CA ASP A 133 -10.07 -8.15 8.80
C ASP A 133 -8.73 -8.81 9.18
N PHE A 134 -7.62 -8.11 8.94
CA PHE A 134 -6.29 -8.62 9.33
C PHE A 134 -6.16 -8.80 10.85
N PHE A 135 -6.65 -7.85 11.64
CA PHE A 135 -6.61 -7.93 13.11
C PHE A 135 -7.41 -9.12 13.64
N LEU A 136 -8.59 -9.40 13.06
CA LEU A 136 -9.44 -10.53 13.45
C LEU A 136 -8.77 -11.88 13.15
N GLU A 137 -8.03 -11.99 12.05
CA GLU A 137 -7.37 -13.24 11.65
C GLU A 137 -5.96 -13.42 12.26
N PHE A 138 -5.21 -12.33 12.43
CA PHE A 138 -3.77 -12.34 12.76
C PHE A 138 -3.42 -11.35 13.87
N THR A 139 -4.20 -11.34 14.97
CA THR A 139 -3.99 -10.45 16.12
C THR A 139 -2.55 -10.45 16.66
N VAL A 140 -1.90 -11.61 16.65
CA VAL A 140 -0.51 -11.77 17.15
C VAL A 140 0.53 -11.04 16.31
N LEU A 141 0.20 -10.66 15.07
CA LEU A 141 1.02 -9.87 14.16
C LEU A 141 0.67 -8.37 14.21
N CYS A 142 -0.01 -7.93 15.27
CA CYS A 142 -0.43 -6.55 15.47
C CYS A 142 0.19 -5.95 16.73
N GLU A 143 0.42 -4.63 16.72
CA GLU A 143 0.98 -3.88 17.84
C GLU A 143 0.36 -2.47 17.95
N PRO A 144 -0.14 -2.06 19.14
CA PRO A 144 -0.66 -2.95 20.18
C PRO A 144 -1.69 -3.95 19.63
N GLN A 145 -1.97 -5.02 20.36
CA GLN A 145 -3.01 -6.02 19.99
C GLN A 145 -4.42 -5.47 20.26
N SER A 146 -4.74 -4.35 19.65
CA SER A 146 -6.02 -3.67 19.74
C SER A 146 -6.45 -3.13 18.39
N TYR A 147 -7.69 -2.68 18.30
CA TYR A 147 -8.25 -2.08 17.10
C TYR A 147 -8.94 -0.78 17.46
N CYS A 148 -8.45 0.33 16.91
CA CYS A 148 -9.07 1.64 17.03
C CYS A 148 -9.73 2.04 15.70
N PRO A 149 -11.08 2.12 15.64
CA PRO A 149 -11.80 2.53 14.44
C PRO A 149 -11.70 4.04 14.19
N MET A 150 -11.90 4.46 12.94
CA MET A 150 -11.86 5.90 12.57
C MET A 150 -12.92 6.74 13.32
N HIS A 151 -14.05 6.14 13.67
CA HIS A 151 -15.13 6.83 14.39
C HIS A 151 -15.16 6.45 15.88
N HIS A 152 -14.00 6.37 16.51
CA HIS A 152 -13.90 6.17 17.96
C HIS A 152 -14.41 7.41 18.72
N GLN A 153 -15.14 7.21 19.82
CA GLN A 153 -15.77 8.30 20.56
C GLN A 153 -14.77 9.28 21.16
N ASP A 154 -13.62 8.75 21.60
CA ASP A 154 -12.56 9.52 22.25
C ASP A 154 -11.67 10.29 21.28
N HIS A 155 -11.77 10.05 19.96
CA HIS A 155 -10.88 10.62 18.95
C HIS A 155 -11.58 11.56 17.96
N LYS A 156 -12.70 12.16 18.37
CA LYS A 156 -13.49 13.06 17.50
C LYS A 156 -12.68 14.31 17.12
N GLU A 157 -11.91 14.86 18.04
CA GLU A 157 -11.11 16.07 17.81
C GLU A 157 -9.94 15.80 16.85
N GLU A 158 -9.25 14.68 17.05
CA GLU A 158 -8.15 14.24 16.18
C GLU A 158 -8.65 13.94 14.76
N LEU A 159 -9.82 13.30 14.63
CA LEU A 159 -10.44 13.08 13.33
C LEU A 159 -10.72 14.42 12.61
N LEU A 160 -11.26 15.42 13.30
CA LEU A 160 -11.51 16.73 12.73
C LEU A 160 -10.21 17.40 12.28
N LYS A 161 -9.17 17.36 13.13
CA LYS A 161 -7.85 17.91 12.84
C LYS A 161 -7.20 17.26 11.61
N CYS A 162 -7.24 15.93 11.53
CA CYS A 162 -6.67 15.22 10.39
C CYS A 162 -7.41 15.57 9.09
N ARG A 163 -8.75 15.66 9.14
CA ARG A 163 -9.57 16.06 7.98
C ARG A 163 -9.29 17.49 7.54
N SER A 164 -9.13 18.43 8.46
CA SER A 164 -8.80 19.82 8.10
C SER A 164 -7.42 19.91 7.46
N GLN A 165 -6.43 19.17 7.98
CA GLN A 165 -5.08 19.11 7.41
C GLN A 165 -5.09 18.51 6.00
N SER A 166 -5.78 17.38 5.80
CA SER A 166 -5.88 16.78 4.46
C SER A 166 -6.54 17.71 3.45
N LYS A 167 -7.58 18.46 3.85
CA LYS A 167 -8.25 19.42 2.97
C LYS A 167 -7.38 20.63 2.63
N ALA A 168 -6.67 21.17 3.63
CA ALA A 168 -5.74 22.29 3.41
C ALA A 168 -4.66 21.88 2.41
N TRP A 169 -4.07 20.69 2.60
CA TRP A 169 -3.09 20.12 1.69
C TRP A 169 -3.63 19.90 0.28
N GLU A 170 -4.82 19.30 0.14
CA GLU A 170 -5.46 19.10 -1.18
C GLU A 170 -5.67 20.45 -1.90
N GLY A 171 -6.03 21.51 -1.18
CA GLY A 171 -6.15 22.86 -1.73
C GLY A 171 -4.81 23.48 -2.17
N GLU A 172 -3.77 23.34 -1.35
CA GLU A 172 -2.42 23.80 -1.70
C GLU A 172 -1.85 23.09 -2.93
N ARG A 173 -2.03 21.76 -3.01
CA ARG A 173 -1.63 20.96 -4.18
C ARG A 173 -2.32 21.44 -5.45
N GLN A 174 -3.64 21.64 -5.43
CA GLN A 174 -4.39 22.13 -6.58
C GLN A 174 -3.91 23.51 -7.05
N LEU A 175 -3.58 24.40 -6.12
CA LEU A 175 -3.03 25.70 -6.44
C LEU A 175 -1.65 25.59 -7.10
N GLN A 176 -0.77 24.72 -6.59
CA GLN A 176 0.55 24.46 -7.19
C GLN A 176 0.44 23.90 -8.61
N GLU A 177 -0.48 22.97 -8.84
CA GLU A 177 -0.75 22.41 -10.17
C GLU A 177 -1.24 23.50 -11.14
N GLN A 178 -2.16 24.38 -10.71
CA GLN A 178 -2.62 25.50 -11.52
C GLN A 178 -1.50 26.49 -11.85
N ILE A 179 -0.65 26.82 -10.88
CA ILE A 179 0.53 27.69 -11.10
C ILE A 179 1.49 27.04 -12.09
N ALA A 180 1.77 25.74 -11.95
CA ALA A 180 2.67 25.02 -12.85
C ALA A 180 2.15 24.97 -14.30
N LEU A 181 0.84 24.86 -14.50
CA LEU A 181 0.22 24.94 -15.82
C LEU A 181 0.38 26.34 -16.43
N LEU A 182 0.09 27.39 -15.67
CA LEU A 182 0.25 28.77 -16.13
C LEU A 182 1.69 29.09 -16.52
N ILE A 183 2.69 28.59 -15.78
CA ILE A 183 4.11 28.81 -16.10
C ILE A 183 4.51 28.08 -17.39
N LYS A 184 3.96 26.88 -17.64
CA LYS A 184 4.20 26.13 -18.88
C LYS A 184 3.62 26.83 -20.11
N ASP A 185 2.47 27.48 -19.98
CA ASP A 185 1.83 28.20 -21.09
C ASP A 185 2.51 29.54 -21.43
N VAL A 186 3.30 30.10 -20.50
CA VAL A 186 4.02 31.39 -20.67
C VAL A 186 5.46 31.19 -21.17
N SER A 187 5.96 29.95 -21.22
CA SER A 187 7.29 29.64 -21.73
C SER A 187 7.24 29.38 -23.25
N PRO A 188 7.88 30.21 -24.11
CA PRO A 188 7.82 30.08 -25.57
C PRO A 188 8.54 28.85 -26.12
#